data_AF-A0A1D8MSJ8-F1
#
_entry.id   AF-A0A1D8MSJ8-F1
#
_cell.length_a   1.000
_cell.length_b   1.000
_cell.length_c   1.000
_cell.angle_alpha   90.00
_cell.angle_beta   90.00
_cell.angle_gamma   90.00
#
_symmetry.space_group_name_H-M   'P 1'
#
loop_
_entity.id
_entity.type
_entity.pdbx_description
1 polymer ?
#
loop_
_entity_poly.entity_id
_entity_poly.type
_entity_poly.pdbx_seq_one_letter_code
_entity_poly.pdbx_strand_id
1 'polypeptide(L)'
;MGLEVDCRGIDELVDVDQIVTANYLVTDPEGLFRTAGNVDSGPTRDIIEGLQQRFESFEVSRSEDYFSIRNRGVLESLVETRLKYECRENHDLIHLTGFIMKVLAENQVFGDGNKRTAYLAGTIFLVKYQVQVLGMENAVIPELDEELVNILQDLAVQDTGLEELESFLRSVERDIVNLSRP
;
A
#
# COMPACT_ATOMS: atom_id res chain seq x y z
N MET A 1 -1.15 6.10 22.42
CA MET A 1 0.16 6.33 21.79
C MET A 1 0.15 5.49 20.53
N GLY A 2 0.28 6.13 19.38
CA GLY A 2 0.42 5.44 18.09
C GLY A 2 1.86 4.94 17.89
N LEU A 3 2.04 4.06 16.91
CA LEU A 3 3.35 3.59 16.45
C LEU A 3 4.02 4.68 15.61
N GLU A 4 5.31 4.91 15.84
CA GLU A 4 6.07 5.98 15.21
C GLU A 4 7.11 5.44 14.23
N VAL A 5 7.28 6.10 13.08
CA VAL A 5 8.22 5.73 12.02
C VAL A 5 9.46 6.62 12.09
N ASP A 6 10.66 6.03 12.03
CA ASP A 6 11.91 6.80 11.84
C ASP A 6 12.02 7.26 10.39
N CYS A 7 11.78 8.55 10.14
CA CYS A 7 11.80 9.15 8.81
C CYS A 7 13.14 9.03 8.07
N ARG A 8 14.24 8.64 8.74
CA ARG A 8 15.54 8.41 8.08
C ARG A 8 15.58 7.11 7.28
N GLY A 9 14.78 6.11 7.67
CA GLY A 9 14.73 4.78 7.02
C GLY A 9 13.46 4.55 6.21
N ILE A 10 12.64 5.59 5.96
CA ILE A 10 11.33 5.43 5.34
C ILE A 10 11.39 4.88 3.91
N ASP A 11 12.48 5.16 3.20
CA ASP A 11 12.73 4.68 1.82
C ASP A 11 12.91 3.16 1.74
N GLU A 12 13.24 2.51 2.86
CA GLU A 12 13.40 1.05 2.91
C GLU A 12 12.04 0.34 3.03
N LEU A 13 11.02 1.07 3.48
CA LEU A 13 9.68 0.55 3.75
C LEU A 13 8.78 0.51 2.52
N VAL A 14 9.00 1.38 1.53
CA VAL A 14 8.28 1.33 0.24
C VAL A 14 9.06 2.07 -0.83
N ASP A 15 9.10 1.50 -2.04
CA ASP A 15 9.73 2.12 -3.21
C ASP A 15 8.82 2.09 -4.45
N VAL A 16 9.25 2.80 -5.50
CA VAL A 16 8.49 2.92 -6.76
C VAL A 16 8.29 1.56 -7.43
N ASP A 17 9.32 0.71 -7.47
CA ASP A 17 9.27 -0.59 -8.14
C ASP A 17 8.30 -1.54 -7.42
N GLN A 18 8.20 -1.45 -6.09
CA GLN A 18 7.24 -2.18 -5.29
C GLN A 18 5.80 -1.77 -5.59
N ILE A 19 5.53 -0.48 -5.74
CA ILE A 19 4.19 0.01 -6.08
C ILE A 19 3.80 -0.39 -7.51
N VAL A 20 4.76 -0.32 -8.46
CA VAL A 20 4.55 -0.82 -9.83
C VAL A 20 4.28 -2.32 -9.84
N THR A 21 5.08 -3.09 -9.09
CA THR A 21 4.88 -4.54 -8.94
C THR A 21 3.50 -4.83 -8.38
N ALA A 22 3.08 -4.12 -7.31
CA ALA A 22 1.74 -4.21 -6.74
C ALA A 22 0.63 -3.98 -7.78
N ASN A 23 0.78 -2.99 -8.66
CA ASN A 23 -0.19 -2.78 -9.75
C ASN A 23 -0.22 -3.94 -10.74
N TYR A 24 0.93 -4.50 -11.11
CA TYR A 24 0.98 -5.67 -11.98
C TYR A 24 0.24 -6.87 -11.39
N LEU A 25 0.36 -7.13 -10.08
CA LEU A 25 -0.35 -8.27 -9.45
C LEU A 25 -1.87 -8.15 -9.51
N VAL A 26 -2.40 -6.94 -9.37
CA VAL A 26 -3.85 -6.72 -9.31
C VAL A 26 -4.47 -6.55 -10.70
N THR A 27 -3.65 -6.32 -11.72
CA THR A 27 -4.12 -6.12 -13.09
C THR A 27 -3.77 -7.28 -14.03
N ASP A 28 -2.63 -7.95 -13.83
CA ASP A 28 -2.20 -9.15 -14.55
C ASP A 28 -1.37 -10.11 -13.68
N PRO A 29 -2.04 -10.83 -12.77
CA PRO A 29 -1.36 -11.82 -11.94
C PRO A 29 -0.70 -12.95 -12.77
N GLU A 30 -1.19 -13.25 -13.97
CA GLU A 30 -0.65 -14.32 -14.83
C GLU A 30 0.60 -13.88 -15.60
N GLY A 31 0.66 -12.61 -16.02
CA GLY A 31 1.82 -12.03 -16.70
C GLY A 31 3.00 -11.71 -15.79
N LEU A 32 2.76 -11.53 -14.49
CA LEU A 32 3.84 -11.31 -13.51
C LEU A 32 4.82 -12.50 -13.51
N PHE A 33 4.34 -13.74 -13.53
CA PHE A 33 5.18 -14.94 -13.57
C PHE A 33 5.97 -15.11 -14.88
N ARG A 34 5.56 -14.45 -15.97
CA ARG A 34 6.27 -14.44 -17.26
C ARG A 34 7.38 -13.40 -17.31
N THR A 35 7.27 -12.35 -16.48
CA THR A 35 8.16 -11.18 -16.49
C THR A 35 9.09 -11.14 -15.27
N ALA A 36 8.75 -11.85 -14.19
CA ALA A 36 9.47 -11.91 -12.92
C ALA A 36 10.77 -12.75 -12.94
N GLY A 37 11.49 -12.74 -14.05
CA GLY A 37 12.88 -13.23 -14.08
C GLY A 37 13.85 -12.39 -13.25
N ASN A 38 13.43 -11.20 -12.79
CA ASN A 38 14.29 -10.20 -12.11
C ASN A 38 13.64 -9.50 -10.89
N VAL A 39 12.46 -9.93 -10.41
CA VAL A 39 11.87 -9.35 -9.19
C VAL A 39 12.56 -9.98 -7.99
N ASP A 40 13.26 -9.15 -7.21
CA ASP A 40 14.10 -9.56 -6.09
C ASP A 40 13.33 -10.50 -5.15
N SER A 41 13.88 -11.68 -4.91
CA SER A 41 13.27 -12.78 -4.16
C SER A 41 13.37 -12.53 -2.65
N GLY A 42 12.73 -11.46 -2.19
CA GLY A 42 12.71 -11.04 -0.79
C GLY A 42 11.34 -11.23 -0.13
N PRO A 43 11.24 -10.95 1.19
CA PRO A 43 10.00 -11.08 1.97
C PRO A 43 8.82 -10.28 1.39
N THR A 44 9.08 -9.26 0.57
CA THR A 44 8.04 -8.51 -0.16
C THR A 44 7.25 -9.40 -1.12
N ARG A 45 7.90 -10.36 -1.80
CA ARG A 45 7.21 -11.28 -2.71
C ARG A 45 6.26 -12.22 -1.97
N ASP A 46 6.66 -12.75 -0.83
CA ASP A 46 5.82 -13.64 -0.02
C ASP A 46 4.62 -12.89 0.58
N ILE A 47 4.84 -11.66 1.04
CA ILE A 47 3.76 -10.76 1.50
C ILE A 47 2.77 -10.51 0.36
N ILE A 48 3.30 -10.20 -0.82
CA ILE A 48 2.54 -9.91 -2.03
C ILE A 48 1.73 -11.13 -2.53
N GLU A 49 2.35 -12.31 -2.61
CA GLU A 49 1.71 -13.54 -3.07
C GLU A 49 0.62 -13.99 -2.07
N GLY A 50 0.88 -13.82 -0.76
CA GLY A 50 -0.11 -14.06 0.29
C GLY A 50 -1.29 -13.09 0.26
N LEU A 51 -1.06 -11.84 -0.16
CA LEU A 51 -2.11 -10.85 -0.36
C LEU A 51 -2.98 -11.20 -1.58
N GLN A 52 -2.38 -11.66 -2.69
CA GLN A 52 -3.11 -11.98 -3.93
C GLN A 52 -4.24 -13.00 -3.74
N GLN A 53 -4.04 -14.03 -2.89
CA GLN A 53 -5.08 -15.04 -2.60
C GLN A 53 -6.34 -14.44 -1.96
N ARG A 54 -6.26 -13.24 -1.39
CA ARG A 54 -7.39 -12.55 -0.76
C ARG A 54 -8.19 -11.67 -1.74
N PHE A 55 -7.79 -11.56 -3.02
CA PHE A 55 -8.40 -10.66 -4.02
C PHE A 55 -9.27 -11.35 -5.08
N GLU A 56 -9.65 -12.62 -4.91
CA GLU A 56 -10.43 -13.37 -5.92
C GLU A 56 -11.81 -12.76 -6.27
N SER A 57 -12.26 -11.69 -5.59
CA SER A 57 -13.57 -11.05 -5.79
C SER A 57 -13.60 -9.81 -6.70
N PHE A 58 -12.47 -9.28 -7.16
CA PHE A 58 -12.47 -8.08 -8.03
C PHE A 58 -12.45 -8.47 -9.51
N GLU A 59 -13.58 -8.31 -10.20
CA GLU A 59 -13.65 -8.48 -11.67
C GLU A 59 -12.68 -7.52 -12.37
N VAL A 60 -11.81 -8.08 -13.22
CA VAL A 60 -10.86 -7.33 -14.04
C VAL A 60 -11.49 -7.13 -15.42
N SER A 61 -12.00 -5.93 -15.71
CA SER A 61 -12.38 -5.57 -17.09
C SER A 61 -11.11 -5.19 -17.86
N ARG A 62 -10.67 -6.06 -18.79
CA ARG A 62 -9.40 -5.92 -19.51
C ARG A 62 -9.53 -4.93 -20.69
N SER A 63 -8.67 -3.90 -20.74
CA SER A 63 -8.55 -2.96 -21.88
C SER A 63 -7.07 -2.73 -22.23
N GLU A 64 -6.69 -2.64 -23.50
CA GLU A 64 -5.30 -2.81 -24.00
C GLU A 64 -4.20 -1.93 -23.35
N ASP A 65 -4.53 -0.87 -22.60
CA ASP A 65 -3.59 0.06 -21.95
C ASP A 65 -3.53 -0.04 -20.40
N TYR A 66 -4.09 -1.10 -19.80
CA TYR A 66 -4.34 -1.14 -18.35
C TYR A 66 -3.08 -1.05 -17.46
N PHE A 67 -1.90 -1.43 -17.96
CA PHE A 67 -0.61 -1.33 -17.25
C PHE A 67 0.09 0.03 -17.36
N SER A 68 -0.38 0.89 -18.25
CA SER A 68 0.33 2.13 -18.55
C SER A 68 0.39 3.01 -17.30
N ILE A 69 1.61 3.39 -16.90
CA ILE A 69 1.79 4.42 -15.88
C ILE A 69 1.39 5.74 -16.54
N ARG A 70 0.21 6.27 -16.18
CA ARG A 70 -0.31 7.54 -16.67
C ARG A 70 0.45 8.73 -16.11
N ASN A 71 0.88 8.63 -14.85
CA ASN A 71 1.50 9.74 -14.14
C ASN A 71 2.72 9.30 -13.30
N ARG A 72 3.82 8.98 -13.99
CA ARG A 72 5.06 8.52 -13.35
C ARG A 72 5.64 9.53 -12.38
N GLY A 73 5.55 10.83 -12.69
CA GLY A 73 6.08 11.89 -11.85
C GLY A 73 5.41 11.97 -10.47
N VAL A 74 4.11 11.64 -10.36
CA VAL A 74 3.44 11.54 -9.05
C VAL A 74 3.97 10.38 -8.22
N LEU A 75 4.23 9.23 -8.85
CA LEU A 75 4.74 8.05 -8.17
C LEU A 75 6.16 8.26 -7.63
N GLU A 76 7.05 8.80 -8.47
CA GLU A 76 8.41 9.15 -8.09
C GLU A 76 8.39 10.22 -6.99
N SER A 77 7.59 11.28 -7.15
CA SER A 77 7.47 12.35 -6.16
C SER A 77 6.90 11.85 -4.82
N LEU A 78 5.96 10.90 -4.83
CA LEU A 78 5.40 10.31 -3.60
C LEU A 78 6.50 9.73 -2.73
N VAL A 79 7.32 8.83 -3.28
CA VAL A 79 8.36 8.11 -2.53
C VAL A 79 9.56 9.02 -2.24
N GLU A 80 10.07 9.73 -3.25
CA GLU A 80 11.33 10.46 -3.12
C GLU A 80 11.22 11.72 -2.26
N THR A 81 10.05 12.36 -2.22
CA THR A 81 9.88 13.68 -1.61
C THR A 81 8.68 13.78 -0.67
N ARG A 82 7.47 13.47 -1.14
CA ARG A 82 6.24 13.79 -0.40
C ARG A 82 6.13 12.97 0.89
N LEU A 83 6.40 11.66 0.83
CA LEU A 83 6.34 10.79 2.00
C LEU A 83 7.38 11.19 3.07
N LYS A 84 8.57 11.61 2.65
CA LYS A 84 9.61 12.14 3.57
C LYS A 84 9.18 13.43 4.25
N TYR A 85 8.57 14.33 3.49
CA TYR A 85 8.06 15.58 4.02
C TYR A 85 6.92 15.30 5.01
N GLU A 86 5.96 14.46 4.63
CA GLU A 86 4.84 14.08 5.47
C GLU A 86 5.32 13.45 6.79
N CYS A 87 6.29 12.52 6.72
CA CYS A 87 6.84 11.89 7.92
C CYS A 87 7.46 12.90 8.90
N ARG A 88 8.09 13.98 8.40
CA ARG A 88 8.68 15.01 9.28
C ARG A 88 7.63 15.84 10.01
N GLU A 89 6.46 16.02 9.41
CA GLU A 89 5.34 16.74 10.00
C GLU A 89 4.50 15.83 10.91
N ASN A 90 4.33 14.57 10.50
CA ASN A 90 3.58 13.55 11.22
C ASN A 90 4.18 12.16 10.99
N HIS A 91 4.94 11.70 11.98
CA HIS A 91 5.66 10.41 11.95
C HIS A 91 4.80 9.21 12.38
N ASP A 92 3.49 9.38 12.53
CA ASP A 92 2.59 8.30 12.91
C ASP A 92 2.42 7.27 11.78
N LEU A 93 2.59 5.99 12.10
CA LEU A 93 2.56 4.88 11.14
C LEU A 93 1.25 4.81 10.37
N ILE A 94 0.11 4.98 11.05
CA ILE A 94 -1.22 4.89 10.44
C ILE A 94 -1.48 6.06 9.53
N HIS A 95 -1.10 7.26 9.96
CA HIS A 95 -1.15 8.45 9.12
C HIS A 95 -0.35 8.26 7.83
N LEU A 96 0.92 7.83 7.93
CA LEU A 96 1.77 7.64 6.75
C LEU A 96 1.27 6.52 5.83
N THR A 97 0.74 5.44 6.40
CA THR A 97 0.08 4.37 5.66
C THR A 97 -1.12 4.92 4.87
N GLY A 98 -2.00 5.67 5.54
CA GLY A 98 -3.16 6.28 4.91
C GLY A 98 -2.78 7.32 3.86
N PHE A 99 -1.72 8.10 4.09
CA PHE A 99 -1.21 9.08 3.14
C PHE A 99 -0.78 8.45 1.82
N ILE A 100 -0.05 7.32 1.86
CA ILE A 100 0.33 6.54 0.68
C ILE A 100 -0.92 6.10 -0.09
N MET A 101 -1.87 5.47 0.61
CA MET A 101 -3.12 4.99 0.00
C MET A 101 -3.91 6.13 -0.65
N LYS A 102 -4.08 7.25 0.06
CA LYS A 102 -4.79 8.44 -0.44
C LYS A 102 -4.14 9.01 -1.69
N VAL A 103 -2.83 9.25 -1.68
CA VAL A 103 -2.13 9.84 -2.83
C VAL A 103 -2.30 8.96 -4.07
N LEU A 104 -2.14 7.64 -3.93
CA LEU A 104 -2.27 6.72 -5.06
C LEU A 104 -3.72 6.62 -5.56
N ALA A 105 -4.71 6.58 -4.64
CA ALA A 105 -6.12 6.54 -4.99
C ALA A 105 -6.59 7.81 -5.70
N GLU A 106 -6.22 8.99 -5.22
CA GLU A 106 -6.64 10.29 -5.77
C GLU A 106 -6.01 10.59 -7.14
N ASN A 107 -4.76 10.20 -7.35
CA ASN A 107 -3.99 10.64 -8.53
C ASN A 107 -4.12 9.71 -9.74
N GLN A 108 -4.78 8.55 -9.59
CA GLN A 108 -5.03 7.61 -10.68
C GLN A 108 -3.77 7.34 -11.54
N VAL A 109 -2.67 7.02 -10.86
CA VAL A 109 -1.31 6.89 -11.43
C VAL A 109 -1.23 5.89 -12.58
N PHE A 110 -2.06 4.85 -12.56
CA PHE A 110 -2.08 3.73 -13.51
C PHE A 110 -3.31 3.77 -14.44
N GLY A 111 -3.21 3.06 -15.56
CA GLY A 111 -4.30 2.85 -16.51
C GLY A 111 -5.54 2.20 -15.90
N ASP A 112 -5.31 1.22 -15.01
CA ASP A 112 -6.32 0.54 -14.21
C ASP A 112 -5.72 0.10 -12.85
N GLY A 113 -6.57 -0.34 -11.92
CA GLY A 113 -6.16 -0.97 -10.68
C GLY A 113 -5.78 0.01 -9.56
N ASN A 114 -5.88 1.33 -9.76
CA ASN A 114 -5.40 2.36 -8.82
C ASN A 114 -5.82 2.14 -7.36
N LYS A 115 -7.09 1.84 -7.08
CA LYS A 115 -7.59 1.61 -5.72
C LYS A 115 -6.98 0.37 -5.07
N ARG A 116 -6.84 -0.72 -5.85
CA ARG A 116 -6.21 -1.96 -5.39
C ARG A 116 -4.70 -1.76 -5.17
N THR A 117 -4.03 -1.04 -6.07
CA THR A 117 -2.64 -0.66 -5.90
C THR A 117 -2.43 0.23 -4.67
N ALA A 118 -3.33 1.20 -4.43
CA ALA A 118 -3.28 2.08 -3.27
C ALA A 118 -3.30 1.26 -1.97
N TYR A 119 -4.29 0.38 -1.83
CA TYR A 119 -4.37 -0.55 -0.71
C TYR A 119 -3.08 -1.38 -0.56
N LEU A 120 -2.62 -2.02 -1.64
CA LEU A 120 -1.42 -2.87 -1.58
C LEU A 120 -0.17 -2.09 -1.18
N ALA A 121 0.03 -0.89 -1.73
CA ALA A 121 1.18 -0.05 -1.41
C ALA A 121 1.20 0.35 0.06
N GLY A 122 0.06 0.80 0.60
CA GLY A 122 -0.06 1.10 2.03
C GLY A 122 0.14 -0.14 2.91
N THR A 123 -0.43 -1.28 2.52
CA THR A 123 -0.24 -2.54 3.25
C THR A 123 1.21 -3.03 3.22
N ILE A 124 1.90 -2.92 2.08
CA ILE A 124 3.33 -3.28 1.97
C ILE A 124 4.15 -2.44 2.95
N PHE A 125 3.93 -1.12 2.98
CA PHE A 125 4.59 -0.21 3.91
C PHE A 125 4.35 -0.63 5.37
N LEU A 126 3.08 -0.87 5.73
CA LEU A 126 2.67 -1.28 7.07
C LEU A 126 3.26 -2.63 7.50
N VAL A 127 3.27 -3.63 6.61
CA VAL A 127 3.79 -4.97 6.88
C VAL A 127 5.31 -4.94 7.00
N LYS A 128 6.02 -4.23 6.11
CA LYS A 128 7.47 -4.09 6.21
C LYS A 128 7.87 -3.44 7.53
N TYR A 129 7.15 -2.41 7.99
CA TYR A 129 7.40 -1.82 9.30
C TYR A 129 7.26 -2.87 10.42
N GLN A 130 6.18 -3.65 10.43
CA GLN A 130 5.96 -4.67 11.46
C GLN A 130 7.06 -5.74 11.48
N VAL A 131 7.47 -6.23 10.31
CA VAL A 131 8.49 -7.30 10.22
C VAL A 131 9.89 -6.76 10.50
N GLN A 132 10.27 -5.65 9.88
CA GLN A 132 11.64 -5.14 9.90
C GLN A 132 11.94 -4.27 11.13
N VAL A 133 10.95 -3.52 11.61
CA VAL A 133 11.13 -2.58 12.73
C VAL A 133 10.63 -3.18 14.05
N LEU A 134 9.46 -3.82 14.05
CA LEU A 134 8.91 -4.43 15.27
C LEU A 134 9.36 -5.89 15.48
N GLY A 135 9.95 -6.52 14.46
CA GLY A 135 10.41 -7.92 14.55
C GLY A 135 9.27 -8.94 14.60
N MET A 136 8.09 -8.60 14.10
CA MET A 136 6.93 -9.48 14.13
C MET A 136 7.07 -10.62 13.11
N GLU A 137 6.90 -11.87 13.56
CA GLU A 137 6.89 -13.04 12.67
C GLU A 137 5.63 -13.12 11.80
N ASN A 138 4.50 -12.66 12.35
CA ASN A 138 3.20 -12.63 11.67
C ASN A 138 2.68 -11.19 11.66
N ALA A 139 2.70 -10.56 10.49
CA ALA A 139 2.20 -9.20 10.34
C ALA A 139 0.67 -9.18 10.34
N VAL A 140 0.11 -8.14 10.98
CA VAL A 140 -1.30 -7.79 10.89
C VAL A 140 -1.52 -7.04 9.57
N ILE A 141 -2.54 -7.48 8.84
CA ILE A 141 -2.90 -6.94 7.54
C ILE A 141 -4.33 -6.39 7.66
N PRO A 142 -4.59 -5.14 7.26
CA PRO A 142 -5.95 -4.60 7.16
C PRO A 142 -6.82 -5.50 6.28
N GLU A 143 -7.95 -5.95 6.78
CA GLU A 143 -8.91 -6.70 5.96
C GLU A 143 -9.48 -5.79 4.87
N LEU A 144 -9.60 -6.31 3.65
CA LEU A 144 -10.23 -5.60 2.55
C LEU A 144 -11.73 -5.89 2.56
N ASP A 145 -12.41 -5.32 3.55
CA ASP A 145 -13.86 -5.41 3.71
C ASP A 145 -14.61 -4.31 2.91
N GLU A 146 -15.93 -4.33 2.98
CA GLU A 146 -16.78 -3.35 2.28
C GLU A 146 -16.51 -1.91 2.75
N GLU A 147 -16.19 -1.72 4.04
CA GLU A 147 -15.89 -0.41 4.62
C GLU A 147 -14.62 0.20 4.00
N LEU A 148 -13.51 -0.55 4.00
CA LEU A 148 -12.26 -0.09 3.40
C LEU A 148 -12.38 0.12 1.90
N VAL A 149 -13.13 -0.75 1.21
CA VAL A 149 -13.40 -0.60 -0.23
C VAL A 149 -14.14 0.72 -0.50
N ASN A 150 -15.16 1.05 0.29
CA ASN A 150 -15.91 2.30 0.13
C ASN A 150 -15.04 3.53 0.41
N ILE A 151 -14.25 3.51 1.49
CA ILE A 151 -13.31 4.61 1.80
C ILE A 151 -12.33 4.84 0.63
N LEU A 152 -11.76 3.79 0.05
CA LEU A 152 -10.86 3.90 -1.09
C LEU A 152 -11.56 4.38 -2.38
N GLN A 153 -12.85 4.10 -2.54
CA GLN A 153 -13.66 4.65 -3.63
C GLN A 153 -13.88 6.15 -3.45
N ASP A 154 -14.27 6.57 -2.25
CA ASP A 154 -14.55 7.97 -1.93
C ASP A 154 -13.27 8.83 -2.02
N LEU A 155 -12.13 8.30 -1.58
CA LEU A 155 -10.82 8.94 -1.78
C LEU A 155 -10.50 9.13 -3.27
N ALA A 156 -10.79 8.13 -4.10
CA ALA A 156 -10.50 8.20 -5.53
C ALA A 156 -11.31 9.29 -6.27
N VAL A 157 -12.48 9.66 -5.74
CA VAL A 157 -13.32 10.75 -6.27
C VAL A 157 -13.19 12.05 -5.45
N GLN A 158 -12.33 12.07 -4.43
CA GLN A 158 -12.11 13.20 -3.50
C GLN A 158 -13.34 13.60 -2.70
N ASP A 159 -14.25 12.65 -2.46
CA ASP A 159 -15.48 12.87 -1.67
C ASP A 159 -15.23 12.71 -0.16
N THR A 160 -14.13 12.05 0.22
CA THR A 160 -13.68 11.94 1.63
C THR A 160 -12.22 12.36 1.81
N GLY A 161 -11.86 12.63 3.06
CA GLY A 161 -10.50 12.98 3.49
C GLY A 161 -9.72 11.80 4.06
N LEU A 162 -8.48 12.08 4.45
CA LEU A 162 -7.58 11.09 5.07
C LEU A 162 -8.11 10.56 6.42
N GLU A 163 -8.89 11.38 7.13
CA GLU A 163 -9.36 11.11 8.50
C GLU A 163 -10.21 9.83 8.62
N GLU A 164 -11.08 9.55 7.65
CA GLU A 164 -11.92 8.34 7.67
C GLU A 164 -11.08 7.08 7.48
N LEU A 165 -10.12 7.12 6.53
CA LEU A 165 -9.18 6.03 6.32
C LEU A 165 -8.30 5.80 7.56
N GLU A 166 -7.80 6.87 8.19
CA GLU A 166 -7.06 6.75 9.44
C GLU A 166 -7.89 6.10 10.52
N SER A 167 -9.14 6.56 10.73
CA SER A 167 -10.05 5.99 11.73
C SER A 167 -10.23 4.48 11.54
N PHE A 168 -10.42 4.03 10.30
CA PHE A 168 -10.45 2.61 9.96
C PHE A 168 -9.14 1.91 10.34
N LEU A 169 -8.00 2.43 9.88
CA LEU A 169 -6.67 1.84 10.11
C LEU A 169 -6.23 1.85 11.59
N ARG A 170 -6.78 2.73 12.43
CA ARG A 170 -6.55 2.71 13.90
C ARG A 170 -7.12 1.47 14.57
N SER A 171 -8.09 0.78 13.95
CA SER A 171 -8.51 -0.54 14.43
C SER A 171 -7.38 -1.56 14.27
N VAL A 172 -6.72 -1.56 13.11
CA VAL A 172 -5.58 -2.42 12.77
C VAL A 172 -4.39 -2.15 13.69
N GLU A 173 -4.10 -0.87 13.97
CA GLU A 173 -3.00 -0.49 14.87
C GLU A 173 -3.13 -1.12 16.27
N ARG A 174 -4.36 -1.18 16.79
CA ARG A 174 -4.61 -1.79 18.10
C ARG A 174 -4.21 -3.26 18.11
N ASP A 175 -4.47 -3.98 17.02
CA ASP A 175 -4.10 -5.38 16.88
C ASP A 175 -2.58 -5.55 16.75
N ILE A 176 -1.90 -4.66 16.01
CA ILE A 176 -0.44 -4.64 15.92
C ILE A 176 0.18 -4.45 17.32
N VAL A 177 -0.27 -3.44 18.07
CA VAL A 177 0.26 -3.14 19.41
C VAL A 177 0.00 -4.29 20.40
N ASN A 178 -1.12 -5.01 20.26
CA ASN A 178 -1.42 -6.16 21.11
C ASN A 178 -0.52 -7.36 20.80
N LEU A 179 -0.19 -7.59 19.54
CA LEU A 179 0.62 -8.72 19.07
C LEU A 179 2.13 -8.45 19.13
N SER A 180 2.55 -7.19 19.18
CA SER A 180 3.96 -6.80 19.30
C SER A 180 4.49 -6.82 20.73
N ARG A 181 3.65 -7.14 21.73
CA ARG A 181 4.06 -7.25 23.14
C ARG A 181 4.57 -8.67 23.43
N PRO A 182 5.73 -8.83 24.06
CA PRO A 182 6.29 -10.14 24.42
C PRO A 182 5.47 -10.88 25.48
#